data_AF-X6NJ45-F1
#
_entry.id   AF-X6NJ45-F1
#
_cell.length_a   1.000
_cell.length_b   1.000
_cell.length_c   1.000
_cell.angle_alpha   90.00
_cell.angle_beta   90.00
_cell.angle_gamma   90.00
#
_symmetry.space_group_name_H-M   'P 1'
#
loop_
_entity.id
_entity.type
_entity.pdbx_description
1 polymer ?
#
loop_
_entity_poly.entity_id
_entity_poly.type
_entity_poly.pdbx_seq_one_letter_code
_entity_poly.pdbx_strand_id
1 'polypeptide(L)'
;MDRHVKHILQEEEAYKAVARDSLREEWYDRWRDSAGEQYRKQKQQEKDEAIQKFEKLLRESEMVKTDSVWENLENDLPFMRESWVTLLSSRQCRKVRLVFFFCFLKCTQIYTYIYIYLYMHIYVYVQIFENIQDEVVEKEEQKLKAIKEQKRQAEREQRTQFKELLNELSEKQLLHCNSEWTKIVGLLENDPRYKVMQEQQSTKIKHVFATHLEQIKEKIKDDRNKFKKWLKQMGEKKNQKKQLNSGIALDNKC
;
A
#
# COMPACT_ATOMS: atom_id res chain seq x y z
N MET A 1 -37.73 -16.29 -37.55
CA MET A 1 -38.51 -16.43 -36.28
C MET A 1 -38.83 -17.91 -36.03
N ASP A 2 -38.82 -18.40 -34.78
CA ASP A 2 -39.24 -19.79 -34.48
C ASP A 2 -40.73 -19.98 -34.80
N ARG A 3 -41.11 -21.14 -35.35
CA ARG A 3 -42.50 -21.47 -35.71
C ARG A 3 -43.44 -21.33 -34.51
N HIS A 4 -42.98 -21.70 -33.32
CA HIS A 4 -43.77 -21.58 -32.10
C HIS A 4 -44.10 -20.12 -31.77
N VAL A 5 -43.10 -19.24 -31.82
CA VAL A 5 -43.30 -17.80 -31.56
C VAL A 5 -44.17 -17.16 -32.64
N LYS A 6 -44.00 -17.58 -33.91
CA LYS A 6 -44.84 -17.10 -35.01
C LYS A 6 -46.32 -17.42 -34.78
N HIS A 7 -46.64 -18.62 -34.31
CA HIS A 7 -48.02 -19.01 -33.99
C HIS A 7 -48.62 -18.15 -32.86
N ILE A 8 -47.82 -17.80 -31.85
CA ILE A 8 -48.29 -16.96 -30.72
C ILE A 8 -48.59 -15.53 -31.21
N LEU A 9 -47.72 -14.96 -32.03
CA LEU A 9 -47.83 -13.55 -32.44
C LEU A 9 -48.79 -13.31 -33.62
N GLN A 10 -49.19 -14.35 -34.34
CA GLN A 10 -50.04 -14.21 -35.53
C GLN A 10 -51.43 -13.60 -35.25
N GLU A 11 -51.92 -13.72 -34.02
CA GLU A 11 -53.22 -13.17 -33.63
C GLU A 11 -53.15 -11.69 -33.25
N GLU A 12 -51.98 -11.23 -32.80
CA GLU A 12 -51.73 -9.87 -32.30
C GLU A 12 -51.90 -8.80 -33.38
N GLU A 13 -52.68 -7.75 -33.08
CA GLU A 13 -52.92 -6.64 -34.02
C GLU A 13 -51.63 -5.91 -34.40
N ALA A 14 -50.71 -5.75 -33.45
CA ALA A 14 -49.41 -5.12 -33.70
C ALA A 14 -48.54 -5.92 -34.70
N TYR A 15 -48.64 -7.26 -34.67
CA TYR A 15 -47.95 -8.11 -35.63
C TYR A 15 -48.58 -7.98 -37.03
N LYS A 16 -49.92 -7.96 -37.10
CA LYS A 16 -50.67 -7.77 -38.36
C LYS A 16 -50.39 -6.42 -39.01
N ALA A 17 -50.20 -5.36 -38.21
CA ALA A 17 -49.94 -4.00 -38.70
C ALA A 17 -48.66 -3.86 -39.55
N VAL A 18 -47.65 -4.71 -39.34
CA VAL A 18 -46.45 -4.74 -40.18
C VAL A 18 -46.75 -5.49 -41.48
N ALA A 19 -46.80 -4.82 -42.61
CA ALA A 19 -47.31 -5.40 -43.87
C ALA A 19 -46.41 -6.49 -44.49
N ARG A 20 -45.09 -6.44 -44.28
CA ARG A 20 -44.12 -7.37 -44.90
C ARG A 20 -43.58 -8.35 -43.87
N ASP A 21 -43.63 -9.64 -44.19
CA ASP A 21 -43.10 -10.70 -43.32
C ASP A 21 -41.60 -10.55 -43.04
N SER A 22 -40.80 -10.08 -44.00
CA SER A 22 -39.37 -9.84 -43.80
C SER A 22 -39.08 -8.78 -42.72
N LEU A 23 -39.90 -7.72 -42.65
CA LEU A 23 -39.77 -6.69 -41.63
C LEU A 23 -40.16 -7.22 -40.24
N ARG A 24 -41.14 -8.12 -40.17
CA ARG A 24 -41.52 -8.78 -38.90
C ARG A 24 -40.39 -9.64 -38.36
N GLU A 25 -39.70 -10.38 -39.24
CA GLU A 25 -38.54 -11.18 -38.85
C GLU A 25 -37.37 -10.32 -38.39
N GLU A 26 -37.05 -9.24 -39.11
CA GLU A 26 -35.99 -8.31 -38.70
C GLU A 26 -36.28 -7.66 -37.34
N TRP A 27 -37.52 -7.20 -37.12
CA TRP A 27 -37.94 -6.63 -35.84
C TRP A 27 -37.83 -7.64 -34.70
N TYR A 28 -38.26 -8.89 -34.94
CA TYR A 28 -38.16 -9.95 -33.95
C TYR A 28 -36.73 -10.28 -33.60
N ASP A 29 -35.84 -10.41 -34.59
CA ASP A 29 -34.43 -10.72 -34.35
C ASP A 29 -33.76 -9.58 -33.57
N ARG A 30 -34.02 -8.32 -33.94
CA ARG A 30 -33.52 -7.15 -33.21
C ARG A 30 -34.02 -7.12 -31.76
N TRP A 31 -35.31 -7.38 -31.55
CA TRP A 31 -35.89 -7.45 -30.22
C TRP A 31 -35.29 -8.60 -29.41
N ARG A 32 -35.18 -9.80 -29.99
CA ARG A 32 -34.61 -10.98 -29.33
C ARG A 32 -33.17 -10.72 -28.89
N ASP A 33 -32.37 -10.10 -29.75
CA ASP A 33 -30.96 -9.84 -29.46
C ASP A 33 -30.83 -8.76 -28.37
N SER A 34 -31.64 -7.69 -28.45
CA SER A 34 -31.70 -6.63 -27.43
C SER A 34 -32.19 -7.14 -26.07
N ALA A 35 -33.30 -7.88 -26.05
CA ALA A 35 -33.85 -8.48 -24.84
C ALA A 35 -32.89 -9.51 -24.23
N GLY A 36 -32.22 -10.30 -25.08
CA GLY A 36 -31.19 -11.24 -24.67
C GLY A 36 -29.98 -10.53 -24.04
N GLU A 37 -29.54 -9.41 -24.61
CA GLU A 37 -28.46 -8.59 -24.05
C GLU A 37 -28.86 -7.93 -22.72
N GLN A 38 -30.04 -7.32 -22.64
CA GLN A 38 -30.56 -6.74 -21.40
C GLN A 38 -30.66 -7.78 -20.29
N TYR A 39 -31.17 -8.97 -20.61
CA TYR A 39 -31.24 -10.08 -19.66
C TYR A 39 -29.85 -10.50 -19.17
N ARG A 40 -28.86 -10.63 -20.07
CA ARG A 40 -27.47 -10.95 -19.69
C ARG A 40 -26.88 -9.88 -18.78
N LYS A 41 -27.08 -8.59 -19.09
CA LYS A 41 -26.63 -7.46 -18.27
C LYS A 41 -27.26 -7.48 -16.89
N GLN A 42 -28.58 -7.62 -16.81
CA GLN A 42 -29.31 -7.71 -15.54
C GLN A 42 -28.80 -8.89 -14.69
N LYS A 43 -28.59 -10.06 -15.32
CA LYS A 43 -28.06 -11.23 -14.61
C LYS A 43 -26.61 -11.07 -14.16
N GLN A 44 -25.79 -10.35 -14.91
CA GLN A 44 -24.44 -10.04 -14.47
C GLN A 44 -24.48 -9.06 -13.30
N GLN A 45 -25.30 -8.02 -13.37
CA GLN A 45 -25.48 -7.05 -12.29
C GLN A 45 -25.96 -7.73 -10.99
N GLU A 46 -26.97 -8.60 -11.05
CA GLU A 46 -27.43 -9.36 -9.87
C GLU A 46 -26.31 -10.21 -9.25
N LYS A 47 -25.43 -10.80 -10.08
CA LYS A 47 -24.27 -11.56 -9.60
C LYS A 47 -23.24 -10.64 -8.93
N ASP A 48 -22.92 -9.52 -9.55
CA ASP A 48 -21.94 -8.57 -9.03
C ASP A 48 -22.42 -7.97 -7.69
N GLU A 49 -23.70 -7.62 -7.58
CA GLU A 49 -24.32 -7.15 -6.33
C GLU A 49 -24.26 -8.22 -5.23
N ALA A 50 -24.50 -9.49 -5.57
CA ALA A 50 -24.39 -10.59 -4.62
C ALA A 50 -22.95 -10.80 -4.14
N ILE A 51 -21.98 -10.73 -5.06
CA ILE A 51 -20.54 -10.80 -4.75
C ILE A 51 -20.14 -9.67 -3.82
N GLN A 52 -20.49 -8.42 -4.14
CA GLN A 52 -20.18 -7.25 -3.32
C GLN A 52 -20.79 -7.35 -1.93
N LYS A 53 -22.03 -7.82 -1.83
CA LYS A 53 -22.69 -7.99 -0.54
C LYS A 53 -22.05 -9.11 0.28
N PHE A 54 -21.62 -10.20 -0.34
CA PHE A 54 -20.86 -11.27 0.32
C PHE A 54 -19.50 -10.77 0.82
N GLU A 55 -18.76 -10.06 -0.03
CA GLU A 55 -17.48 -9.44 0.32
C GLU A 55 -17.63 -8.48 1.52
N LYS A 56 -18.66 -7.63 1.49
CA LYS A 56 -18.98 -6.72 2.59
C LYS A 56 -19.22 -7.47 3.91
N LEU A 57 -20.01 -8.54 3.88
CA LEU A 57 -20.29 -9.36 5.08
C LEU A 57 -19.03 -10.04 5.62
N LEU A 58 -18.14 -10.53 4.75
CA LEU A 58 -16.86 -11.10 5.18
C LEU A 58 -15.96 -10.06 5.84
N ARG A 59 -15.96 -8.82 5.33
CA ARG A 59 -15.18 -7.73 5.91
C ARG A 59 -15.74 -7.27 7.26
N GLU A 60 -17.07 -7.18 7.39
CA GLU A 60 -17.73 -6.75 8.63
C GLU A 60 -17.66 -7.80 9.75
N SER A 61 -17.49 -9.08 9.43
CA SER A 61 -17.43 -10.14 10.43
C SER A 61 -16.09 -10.18 11.18
N GLU A 62 -15.04 -9.56 10.66
CA GLU A 62 -13.65 -9.63 11.16
C GLU A 62 -13.14 -11.09 11.33
N MET A 63 -13.80 -12.06 10.71
CA MET A 63 -13.46 -13.48 10.86
C MET A 63 -12.29 -13.89 9.96
N VAL A 64 -12.01 -13.12 8.90
CA VAL A 64 -10.89 -13.37 7.99
C VAL A 64 -9.61 -12.83 8.60
N LYS A 65 -8.80 -13.74 9.14
CA LYS A 65 -7.44 -13.49 9.65
C LYS A 65 -6.39 -14.04 8.69
N THR A 66 -5.14 -13.67 8.92
CA THR A 66 -4.00 -14.10 8.09
C THR A 66 -3.79 -15.62 8.06
N ASP A 67 -4.25 -16.33 9.10
CA ASP A 67 -4.16 -17.79 9.25
C ASP A 67 -5.50 -18.51 9.03
N SER A 68 -6.53 -17.79 8.57
CA SER A 68 -7.86 -18.37 8.38
C SER A 68 -7.90 -19.34 7.21
N VAL A 69 -8.65 -20.42 7.39
CA VAL A 69 -8.91 -21.44 6.36
C VAL A 69 -10.39 -21.43 6.03
N TRP A 70 -10.71 -21.40 4.73
CA TRP A 70 -12.09 -21.33 4.23
C TRP A 70 -13.01 -22.38 4.84
N GLU A 71 -12.54 -23.64 4.96
CA GLU A 71 -13.33 -24.76 5.50
C GLU A 71 -13.84 -24.53 6.94
N ASN A 72 -13.08 -23.81 7.75
CA ASN A 72 -13.49 -23.48 9.12
C ASN A 72 -14.54 -22.36 9.11
N LEU A 73 -14.31 -21.34 8.29
CA LEU A 73 -15.21 -20.20 8.13
C LEU A 73 -16.56 -20.60 7.56
N GLU A 74 -16.61 -21.51 6.58
CA GLU A 74 -17.85 -21.94 5.95
C GLU A 74 -18.88 -22.42 6.98
N ASN A 75 -18.42 -23.14 8.00
CA ASN A 75 -19.27 -23.63 9.08
C ASN A 75 -19.74 -22.51 10.02
N ASP A 76 -18.90 -21.51 10.25
CA ASP A 76 -19.13 -20.46 11.24
C ASP A 76 -19.90 -19.26 10.69
N LEU A 77 -19.97 -19.08 9.36
CA LEU A 77 -20.69 -17.97 8.74
C LEU A 77 -22.22 -18.16 8.88
N PRO A 78 -22.91 -17.36 9.72
CA PRO A 78 -24.32 -17.57 10.01
C PRO A 78 -25.21 -17.41 8.76
N PHE A 79 -24.78 -16.58 7.81
CA PHE A 79 -25.52 -16.33 6.59
C PHE A 79 -25.39 -17.46 5.56
N MET A 80 -24.39 -18.35 5.65
CA MET A 80 -24.31 -19.54 4.78
C MET A 80 -25.47 -20.52 5.06
N ARG A 81 -26.00 -20.51 6.29
CA ARG A 81 -27.06 -21.44 6.71
C ARG A 81 -28.48 -21.01 6.31
N GLU A 82 -28.76 -19.71 6.20
CA GLU A 82 -30.16 -19.25 6.20
C GLU A 82 -30.76 -18.82 4.85
N SER A 83 -30.03 -18.41 3.82
CA SER A 83 -30.73 -17.82 2.66
C SER A 83 -29.95 -17.61 1.36
N TRP A 84 -28.63 -17.68 1.34
CA TRP A 84 -27.89 -17.25 0.15
C TRP A 84 -27.90 -18.28 -1.00
N VAL A 85 -27.87 -19.56 -0.65
CA VAL A 85 -28.17 -20.65 -1.62
C VAL A 85 -29.60 -20.50 -2.17
N THR A 86 -30.53 -19.93 -1.41
CA THR A 86 -31.92 -19.73 -1.85
C THR A 86 -32.10 -18.53 -2.80
N LEU A 87 -31.31 -17.46 -2.64
CA LEU A 87 -31.35 -16.27 -3.51
C LEU A 87 -30.84 -16.57 -4.93
N LEU A 88 -29.81 -17.41 -5.07
CA LEU A 88 -29.30 -17.84 -6.37
C LEU A 88 -30.10 -19.01 -6.99
N SER A 89 -30.92 -19.73 -6.22
CA SER A 89 -31.59 -20.97 -6.66
C SER A 89 -33.05 -20.82 -7.14
N SER A 90 -33.59 -19.60 -7.15
CA SER A 90 -35.04 -19.36 -7.33
C SER A 90 -35.62 -19.76 -8.70
N ARG A 91 -34.81 -20.04 -9.74
CA ARG A 91 -35.28 -20.70 -10.98
C ARG A 91 -34.63 -22.05 -11.32
N GLN A 92 -33.40 -22.31 -10.89
CA GLN A 92 -32.69 -23.54 -11.28
C GLN A 92 -33.12 -24.76 -10.45
N CYS A 93 -33.46 -24.60 -9.17
CA CYS A 93 -33.77 -25.77 -8.33
C CYS A 93 -35.20 -26.32 -8.48
N ARG A 94 -36.18 -25.55 -8.99
CA ARG A 94 -37.52 -26.14 -9.25
C ARG A 94 -37.49 -27.20 -10.35
N LYS A 95 -36.63 -27.02 -11.36
CA LYS A 95 -36.36 -28.08 -12.35
C LYS A 95 -35.51 -29.20 -11.76
N VAL A 96 -34.48 -28.90 -10.98
CA VAL A 96 -33.62 -29.94 -10.38
C VAL A 96 -34.37 -30.82 -9.38
N ARG A 97 -35.28 -30.28 -8.56
CA ARG A 97 -36.07 -31.08 -7.60
C ARG A 97 -37.13 -31.96 -8.28
N LEU A 98 -37.70 -31.51 -9.41
CA LEU A 98 -38.58 -32.33 -10.26
C LEU A 98 -37.81 -33.36 -11.10
N VAL A 99 -36.58 -33.06 -11.51
CA VAL A 99 -35.71 -33.96 -12.29
C VAL A 99 -35.06 -35.02 -11.40
N PHE A 100 -34.72 -34.71 -10.14
CA PHE A 100 -34.18 -35.68 -9.19
C PHE A 100 -35.16 -36.82 -8.89
N PHE A 101 -36.48 -36.54 -8.92
CA PHE A 101 -37.50 -37.57 -8.71
C PHE A 101 -37.79 -38.40 -9.98
N PHE A 102 -37.47 -37.90 -11.17
CA PHE A 102 -37.78 -38.55 -12.44
C PHE A 102 -36.59 -39.21 -13.16
N CYS A 103 -35.35 -38.99 -12.71
CA CYS A 103 -34.15 -39.35 -13.49
C CYS A 103 -33.22 -40.34 -12.79
N PHE A 104 -33.74 -41.36 -12.12
CA PHE A 104 -32.90 -42.36 -11.45
C PHE A 104 -32.24 -43.40 -12.39
N LEU A 105 -32.47 -43.35 -13.72
CA LEU A 105 -31.91 -44.35 -14.66
C LEU A 105 -31.18 -43.82 -15.92
N LYS A 106 -31.07 -42.50 -16.18
CA LYS A 106 -30.30 -41.99 -17.36
C LYS A 106 -29.44 -40.72 -17.12
N CYS A 107 -29.21 -40.31 -15.88
CA CYS A 107 -28.79 -38.93 -15.59
C CYS A 107 -27.30 -38.66 -15.31
N THR A 108 -26.33 -39.39 -15.85
CA THR A 108 -24.91 -39.03 -15.65
C THR A 108 -24.57 -37.62 -16.15
N GLN A 109 -25.18 -37.15 -17.24
CA GLN A 109 -24.95 -35.81 -17.80
C GLN A 109 -25.54 -34.65 -16.98
N ILE A 110 -26.62 -34.88 -16.23
CA ILE A 110 -27.23 -33.81 -15.41
C ILE A 110 -26.44 -33.63 -14.11
N TYR A 111 -25.94 -34.72 -13.52
CA TYR A 111 -25.08 -34.66 -12.34
C TYR A 111 -23.76 -33.94 -12.64
N THR A 112 -23.12 -34.20 -13.78
CA THR A 112 -21.88 -33.49 -14.15
C THR A 112 -22.12 -32.00 -14.34
N TYR A 113 -23.22 -31.61 -14.99
CA TYR A 113 -23.56 -30.20 -15.17
C TYR A 113 -23.79 -29.49 -13.83
N ILE A 114 -24.60 -30.05 -12.92
CA ILE A 114 -24.84 -29.46 -11.60
C ILE A 114 -23.54 -29.35 -10.81
N TYR A 115 -22.69 -30.38 -10.85
CA TYR A 115 -21.41 -30.39 -10.17
C TYR A 115 -20.48 -29.29 -10.69
N ILE A 116 -20.37 -29.12 -12.01
CA ILE A 116 -19.56 -28.05 -12.63
C ILE A 116 -20.06 -26.66 -12.20
N TYR A 117 -21.37 -26.44 -12.18
CA TYR A 117 -21.93 -25.15 -11.75
C TYR A 117 -21.65 -24.87 -10.27
N LEU A 118 -21.87 -25.85 -9.39
CA LEU A 118 -21.55 -25.70 -7.97
C LEU A 118 -20.06 -25.43 -7.76
N TYR A 119 -19.19 -26.14 -8.48
CA TYR A 119 -17.75 -25.96 -8.39
C TYR A 119 -17.32 -24.56 -8.86
N MET A 120 -17.87 -24.06 -9.97
CA MET A 120 -17.63 -22.69 -10.44
C MET A 120 -18.09 -21.64 -9.43
N HIS A 121 -19.22 -21.85 -8.75
CA HIS A 121 -19.69 -20.94 -7.72
C HIS A 121 -18.80 -20.94 -6.47
N ILE A 122 -18.42 -22.13 -5.97
CA ILE A 122 -17.51 -22.26 -4.82
C ILE A 122 -16.17 -21.60 -5.14
N TYR A 123 -15.64 -21.78 -6.35
CA TYR A 123 -14.38 -21.17 -6.77
C TYR A 123 -14.41 -19.63 -6.67
N VAL A 124 -15.51 -18.98 -7.07
CA VAL A 124 -15.64 -17.52 -6.95
C VAL A 124 -15.60 -17.08 -5.48
N TYR A 125 -16.25 -17.80 -4.57
CA TYR A 125 -16.22 -17.46 -3.14
C TYR A 125 -14.85 -17.65 -2.51
N VAL A 126 -14.17 -18.75 -2.83
CA VAL A 126 -12.80 -19.01 -2.39
C VAL A 126 -11.86 -17.91 -2.90
N GLN A 127 -12.00 -17.51 -4.17
CA GLN A 127 -11.20 -16.43 -4.74
C GLN A 127 -11.46 -15.08 -4.05
N ILE A 128 -12.71 -14.76 -3.71
CA ILE A 128 -13.03 -13.54 -2.94
C ILE A 128 -12.38 -13.60 -1.55
N PHE A 129 -12.45 -14.76 -0.89
CA PHE A 129 -11.84 -14.98 0.41
C PHE A 129 -10.31 -14.81 0.37
N GLU A 130 -9.64 -15.45 -0.59
CA GLU A 130 -8.19 -15.34 -0.80
C GLU A 130 -7.77 -13.88 -1.04
N ASN A 131 -8.50 -13.15 -1.90
CA ASN A 131 -8.24 -11.73 -2.14
C ASN A 131 -8.35 -10.88 -0.85
N ILE A 132 -9.36 -11.13 -0.02
CA ILE A 132 -9.52 -10.41 1.26
C ILE A 132 -8.37 -10.77 2.21
N GLN A 133 -7.96 -12.04 2.27
CA GLN A 133 -6.86 -12.49 3.12
C GLN A 133 -5.54 -11.84 2.71
N ASP A 134 -5.24 -11.77 1.41
CA ASP A 134 -4.07 -11.08 0.87
C ASP A 134 -4.06 -9.59 1.23
N GLU A 135 -5.20 -8.91 1.10
CA GLU A 135 -5.31 -7.50 1.53
C GLU A 135 -5.07 -7.31 3.02
N VAL A 136 -5.53 -8.24 3.86
CA VAL A 136 -5.30 -8.19 5.32
C VAL A 136 -3.82 -8.35 5.62
N VAL A 137 -3.16 -9.33 5.00
CA VAL A 137 -1.71 -9.54 5.12
C VAL A 137 -0.96 -8.28 4.68
N GLU A 138 -1.32 -7.68 3.55
CA GLU A 138 -0.66 -6.48 3.04
C GLU A 138 -0.84 -5.30 4.02
N LYS A 139 -2.03 -5.09 4.56
CA LYS A 139 -2.30 -4.04 5.55
C LYS A 139 -1.50 -4.24 6.83
N GLU A 140 -1.37 -5.46 7.32
CA GLU A 140 -0.54 -5.77 8.49
C GLU A 140 0.95 -5.51 8.22
N GLU A 141 1.45 -5.89 7.05
CA GLU A 141 2.82 -5.57 6.64
C GLU A 141 3.05 -4.06 6.55
N GLN A 142 2.12 -3.32 5.97
CA GLN A 142 2.20 -1.86 5.84
C GLN A 142 2.21 -1.19 7.22
N LYS A 143 1.37 -1.64 8.16
CA LYS A 143 1.38 -1.17 9.56
C LYS A 143 2.73 -1.44 10.21
N LEU A 144 3.29 -2.64 10.03
CA LEU A 144 4.60 -2.99 10.59
C LEU A 144 5.74 -2.15 9.99
N LYS A 145 5.70 -1.91 8.68
CA LYS A 145 6.65 -1.02 7.98
C LYS A 145 6.53 0.42 8.49
N ALA A 146 5.31 0.93 8.68
CA ALA A 146 5.06 2.26 9.23
C ALA A 146 5.57 2.41 10.67
N ILE A 147 5.33 1.42 11.54
CA ILE A 147 5.85 1.42 12.92
C ILE A 147 7.38 1.41 12.93
N LYS A 148 8.00 0.57 12.08
CA LYS A 148 9.47 0.52 11.95
C LYS A 148 10.04 1.86 11.47
N GLU A 149 9.39 2.52 10.51
CA GLU A 149 9.85 3.82 10.01
C GLU A 149 9.63 4.93 11.03
N GLN A 150 8.50 4.96 11.73
CA GLN A 150 8.28 5.88 12.85
C GLN A 150 9.34 5.74 13.93
N LYS A 151 9.69 4.50 14.30
CA LYS A 151 10.79 4.24 15.24
C LYS A 151 12.11 4.79 14.70
N ARG A 152 12.44 4.53 13.43
CA ARG A 152 13.66 5.06 12.79
C ARG A 152 13.69 6.59 12.77
N GLN A 153 12.55 7.21 12.53
CA GLN A 153 12.42 8.67 12.50
C GLN A 153 12.63 9.28 13.89
N ALA A 154 11.98 8.72 14.93
CA ALA A 154 12.22 9.13 16.32
C ALA A 154 13.70 8.96 16.71
N GLU A 155 14.34 7.86 16.31
CA GLU A 155 15.77 7.65 16.53
C GLU A 155 16.67 8.66 15.78
N ARG A 156 16.23 9.19 14.64
CA ARG A 156 16.97 10.23 13.89
C ARG A 156 16.82 11.57 14.61
N GLU A 157 15.61 11.94 14.99
CA GLU A 157 15.30 13.19 15.69
C GLU A 157 16.04 13.30 17.02
N GLN A 158 16.04 12.24 17.82
CA GLN A 158 16.81 12.18 19.07
C GLN A 158 18.31 12.37 18.84
N ARG A 159 18.86 11.73 17.80
CA ARG A 159 20.28 11.90 17.44
C ARG A 159 20.59 13.33 16.99
N THR A 160 19.66 13.99 16.29
CA THR A 160 19.80 15.40 15.91
C THR A 160 19.76 16.31 17.13
N GLN A 161 18.78 16.13 18.02
CA GLN A 161 18.65 16.92 19.26
C GLN A 161 19.87 16.76 20.17
N PHE A 162 20.44 15.55 20.26
CA PHE A 162 21.66 15.33 21.02
C PHE A 162 22.88 16.00 20.36
N LYS A 163 22.98 15.98 19.03
CA LYS A 163 24.03 16.74 18.32
C LYS A 163 23.90 18.24 18.53
N GLU A 164 22.68 18.78 18.55
CA GLU A 164 22.42 20.18 18.87
C GLU A 164 22.89 20.52 20.28
N LEU A 165 22.56 19.67 21.27
CA LEU A 165 23.07 19.83 22.64
C LEU A 165 24.62 19.84 22.68
N LEU A 166 25.29 18.95 21.93
CA LEU A 166 26.75 18.95 21.84
C LEU A 166 27.30 20.21 21.17
N ASN A 167 26.64 20.72 20.13
CA ASN A 167 26.99 22.01 19.51
C ASN A 167 26.86 23.16 20.52
N GLU A 168 25.76 23.23 21.27
CA GLU A 168 25.55 24.26 22.30
C GLU A 168 26.64 24.22 23.38
N LEU A 169 27.07 23.02 23.79
CA LEU A 169 28.19 22.86 24.73
C LEU A 169 29.54 23.28 24.13
N SER A 170 29.74 23.05 22.83
CA SER A 170 30.93 23.50 22.11
C SER A 170 30.96 25.02 21.99
N GLU A 171 29.84 25.66 21.69
CA GLU A 171 29.69 27.12 21.63
C GLU A 171 29.95 27.78 23.00
N LYS A 172 29.48 27.15 24.08
CA LYS A 172 29.78 27.57 25.47
C LYS A 172 31.22 27.29 25.90
N GLN A 173 32.06 26.73 25.03
CA GLN A 173 33.45 26.32 25.31
C GLN A 173 33.59 25.27 26.43
N LEU A 174 32.50 24.58 26.77
CA LEU A 174 32.50 23.49 27.75
C LEU A 174 32.93 22.16 27.12
N LEU A 175 32.79 22.05 25.79
CA LEU A 175 33.22 20.90 25.00
C LEU A 175 34.42 21.26 24.11
N HIS A 176 35.55 20.57 24.30
CA HIS A 176 36.77 20.70 23.54
C HIS A 176 37.12 19.39 22.83
N CYS A 177 37.99 19.42 21.81
CA CYS A 177 38.39 18.23 21.04
C CYS A 177 39.13 17.14 21.85
N ASN A 178 39.59 17.50 23.05
CA ASN A 178 40.26 16.61 24.02
C ASN A 178 39.37 16.27 25.23
N SER A 179 38.09 16.65 25.19
CA SER A 179 37.16 16.36 26.28
C SER A 179 36.90 14.86 26.39
N GLU A 180 37.00 14.35 27.61
CA GLU A 180 36.70 12.96 27.92
C GLU A 180 35.20 12.78 28.17
N TRP A 181 34.66 11.65 27.70
CA TRP A 181 33.24 11.31 27.87
C TRP A 181 32.80 11.38 29.34
N THR A 182 33.60 10.84 30.27
CA THR A 182 33.30 10.80 31.71
C THR A 182 33.06 12.17 32.32
N LYS A 183 33.81 13.19 31.90
CA LYS A 183 33.67 14.57 32.39
C LYS A 183 32.45 15.26 31.81
N ILE A 184 32.14 14.97 30.55
CA ILE A 184 30.99 15.57 29.85
C ILE A 184 29.67 14.96 30.30
N VAL A 185 29.63 13.67 30.64
CA VAL A 185 28.42 13.02 31.16
C VAL A 185 27.86 13.75 32.38
N GLY A 186 28.70 14.16 33.34
CA GLY A 186 28.24 14.90 34.52
C GLY A 186 27.57 16.26 34.19
N LEU A 187 27.89 16.85 33.03
CA LEU A 187 27.22 18.06 32.54
C LEU A 187 25.93 17.76 31.77
N LEU A 188 25.86 16.59 31.13
CA LEU A 188 24.73 16.14 30.32
C LEU A 188 23.61 15.49 31.15
N GLU A 189 23.92 14.93 32.32
CA GLU A 189 22.97 14.18 33.17
C GLU A 189 21.69 14.95 33.52
N ASN A 190 21.75 16.28 33.58
CA ASN A 190 20.59 17.12 33.89
C ASN A 190 19.72 17.45 32.67
N ASP A 191 20.22 17.22 31.45
CA ASP A 191 19.52 17.60 30.22
C ASP A 191 18.49 16.54 29.79
N PRO A 192 17.23 16.92 29.53
CA PRO A 192 16.20 15.97 29.11
C PRO A 192 16.53 15.27 27.78
N ARG A 193 17.22 15.94 26.84
CA ARG A 193 17.60 15.36 25.53
C ARG A 193 18.62 14.23 25.72
N TYR A 194 19.53 14.37 26.69
CA TYR A 194 20.48 13.33 27.05
C TYR A 194 19.80 12.13 27.70
N LYS A 195 18.89 12.35 28.67
CA LYS A 195 18.16 11.26 29.36
C LYS A 195 17.36 10.40 28.38
N VAL A 196 16.60 11.04 27.49
CA VAL A 196 15.81 10.34 26.46
C VAL A 196 16.71 9.48 25.56
N MET A 197 17.85 10.01 25.14
CA MET A 197 18.79 9.26 24.30
C MET A 197 19.52 8.16 25.06
N GLN A 198 19.81 8.35 26.35
CA GLN A 198 20.46 7.36 27.20
C GLN A 198 19.55 6.15 27.43
N GLU A 199 18.26 6.38 27.70
CA GLU A 199 17.27 5.31 27.92
C GLU A 199 17.05 4.47 26.66
N GLN A 200 16.99 5.11 25.48
CA GLN A 200 16.67 4.39 24.24
C GLN A 200 17.90 3.85 23.51
N GLN A 201 19.05 4.53 23.59
CA GLN A 201 20.23 4.27 22.76
C GLN A 201 21.57 4.42 23.51
N SER A 202 21.66 3.86 24.71
CA SER A 202 22.85 3.94 25.58
C SER A 202 24.18 3.57 24.91
N THR A 203 24.19 2.65 23.95
CA THR A 203 25.41 2.24 23.22
C THR A 203 25.80 3.21 22.12
N LYS A 204 24.83 3.84 21.44
CA LYS A 204 25.07 4.75 20.32
C LYS A 204 25.45 6.15 20.77
N ILE A 205 25.10 6.55 22.00
CA ILE A 205 25.37 7.90 22.51
C ILE A 205 26.87 8.23 22.55
N LYS A 206 27.69 7.27 22.99
CA LYS A 206 29.16 7.38 23.01
C LYS A 206 29.73 7.52 21.60
N HIS A 207 29.16 6.79 20.64
CA HIS A 207 29.59 6.88 19.25
C HIS A 207 29.25 8.25 18.65
N VAL A 208 28.03 8.76 18.88
CA VAL A 208 27.64 10.10 18.40
C VAL A 208 28.54 11.18 19.00
N PHE A 209 28.88 11.07 20.27
CA PHE A 209 29.84 11.96 20.91
C PHE A 209 31.24 11.88 20.28
N ALA A 210 31.78 10.67 20.09
CA ALA A 210 33.09 10.48 19.48
C ALA A 210 33.15 11.04 18.04
N THR A 211 32.10 10.79 17.24
CA THR A 211 31.98 11.37 15.90
C THR A 211 31.95 12.89 15.94
N HIS A 212 31.24 13.47 16.91
CA HIS A 212 31.18 14.92 17.06
C HIS A 212 32.53 15.53 17.44
N LEU A 213 33.28 14.89 18.34
CA LEU A 213 34.65 15.30 18.67
C LEU A 213 35.57 15.25 17.45
N GLU A 214 35.44 14.23 16.60
CA GLU A 214 36.23 14.13 15.37
C GLU A 214 35.88 15.28 14.39
N GLN A 215 34.60 15.64 14.26
CA GLN A 215 34.19 16.80 13.47
C GLN A 215 34.78 18.12 14.00
N ILE A 216 34.88 18.29 15.33
CA ILE A 216 35.54 19.45 15.92
C ILE A 216 37.05 19.45 15.57
N LYS A 217 37.72 18.29 15.67
CA LYS A 217 39.14 18.16 15.29
C LYS A 217 39.37 18.48 13.81
N GLU A 218 38.52 17.99 12.92
CA GLU A 218 38.57 18.28 11.50
C GLU A 218 38.39 19.78 11.22
N LYS A 219 37.40 20.43 11.84
CA LYS A 219 37.20 21.88 11.72
C LYS A 219 38.44 22.67 12.16
N ILE A 220 39.03 22.32 13.31
CA ILE A 220 40.27 22.95 13.81
C ILE A 220 41.43 22.75 12.82
N LYS A 221 41.58 21.54 12.27
CA LYS A 221 42.62 21.22 11.28
C LYS A 221 42.43 22.05 10.00
N ASP A 222 41.19 22.17 9.52
CA ASP A 222 40.85 22.95 8.34
C ASP A 222 41.09 24.44 8.56
N ASP A 223 40.69 24.98 9.70
CA ASP A 223 40.92 26.39 10.04
C ASP A 223 42.41 26.69 10.21
N ARG A 224 43.19 25.77 10.80
CA ARG A 224 44.66 25.87 10.82
C ARG A 224 45.25 25.89 9.41
N ASN A 225 44.74 25.08 8.50
CA ASN A 225 45.19 25.05 7.11
C ASN A 225 44.82 26.33 6.35
N LYS A 226 43.61 26.86 6.53
CA LYS A 226 43.18 28.15 5.98
C LYS A 226 44.05 29.29 6.51
N PHE A 227 44.32 29.32 7.81
CA PHE A 227 45.16 30.33 8.44
C PHE A 227 46.61 30.27 7.92
N LYS A 228 47.19 29.07 7.77
CA LYS A 228 48.51 28.89 7.14
C LYS A 228 48.55 29.41 5.70
N LYS A 229 47.52 29.11 4.90
CA LYS A 229 47.39 29.62 3.52
C LYS A 229 47.32 31.15 3.50
N TRP A 230 46.51 31.73 4.39
CA TRP A 230 46.38 33.18 4.53
C TRP A 230 47.70 33.86 4.92
N LEU A 231 48.45 33.29 5.87
CA LEU A 231 49.78 33.79 6.26
C LEU A 231 50.77 33.77 5.09
N LYS A 232 50.78 32.70 4.29
CA LYS A 232 51.65 32.59 3.11
C LYS A 232 51.34 33.69 2.08
N GLN A 233 50.06 33.91 1.79
CA GLN A 233 49.62 34.98 0.87
C GLN A 233 50.00 36.38 1.37
N MET A 234 49.89 36.63 2.68
CA MET A 234 50.29 37.92 3.27
C MET A 234 51.81 38.15 3.20
N GLY A 235 52.62 37.09 3.33
CA GLY A 235 54.07 37.15 3.14
C GLY A 235 54.47 37.47 1.69
N GLU A 236 53.84 36.80 0.73
CA GLU A 236 54.07 37.03 -0.71
C GLU A 236 53.71 38.47 -1.13
N LYS A 237 52.59 39.02 -0.65
CA LYS A 237 52.19 40.41 -0.90
C LYS A 237 53.17 41.43 -0.32
N LYS A 238 53.76 41.17 0.86
CA LYS A 238 54.79 42.05 1.45
C LYS A 238 56.08 42.06 0.62
N ASN A 239 56.48 40.90 0.09
CA ASN A 239 57.64 40.79 -0.78
C ASN A 239 57.43 41.51 -2.12
N GLN A 240 56.23 41.39 -2.72
CA GLN A 240 55.88 42.14 -3.95
C GLN A 240 55.91 43.66 -3.72
N LYS A 241 55.37 44.16 -2.60
CA LYS A 241 55.44 45.60 -2.25
C LYS A 241 56.87 46.10 -2.05
N LYS A 242 57.76 45.28 -1.46
CA LYS A 242 59.19 45.63 -1.34
C LYS A 242 59.87 45.71 -2.71
N GLN A 243 59.57 44.79 -3.62
CA GLN A 243 60.11 44.81 -4.99
C GLN A 243 59.62 46.02 -5.79
N LEU A 244 58.35 46.41 -5.65
CA LEU A 244 57.80 47.62 -6.29
C LEU A 244 58.49 48.90 -5.77
N ASN A 245 58.71 49.00 -4.45
CA ASN A 245 59.36 50.18 -3.86
C ASN A 245 60.86 50.27 -4.16
N SER A 246 61.56 49.15 -4.37
CA SER A 246 62.97 49.17 -4.81
C SER A 246 63.14 49.56 -6.29
N GLY A 247 62.12 49.37 -7.13
CA GLY A 247 62.13 49.81 -8.53
C GLY A 247 61.96 51.33 -8.66
N ILE A 248 61.07 51.93 -7.86
CA ILE A 248 60.80 53.39 -7.89
C ILE A 248 62.00 54.22 -7.38
N ALA A 249 62.88 53.64 -6.55
CA ALA A 249 64.07 54.33 -6.03
C ALA A 249 65.21 54.48 -7.06
N LEU A 250 65.16 53.79 -8.20
CA LEU A 250 66.16 53.89 -9.27
C LEU A 250 65.81 54.94 -10.34
N ASP A 251 64.53 55.32 -10.49
CA ASP A 251 64.09 56.29 -11.50
C ASP A 251 64.12 57.77 -11.01
N ASN A 252 64.34 58.02 -9.70
CA ASN A 252 64.49 59.37 -9.15
C ASN A 252 65.96 59.84 -9.00
N LYS A 253 66.89 59.16 -9.68
CA LYS A 253 68.31 59.56 -9.82
C LYS A 253 68.64 59.79 -11.29
N CYS A 254 67.93 60.71 -11.93
CA CYS A 254 68.37 61.37 -13.16
C CYS A 254 68.04 62.86 -13.02
#